data_AF-A0A0E3JDQ5-F1
#
_entry.id   AF-A0A0E3JDQ5-F1
#
_cell.length_a   1.000
_cell.length_b   1.000
_cell.length_c   1.000
_cell.angle_alpha   90.00
_cell.angle_beta   90.00
_cell.angle_gamma   90.00
#
_symmetry.space_group_name_H-M   'P 1'
#
loop_
_entity.id
_entity.type
_entity.pdbx_description
1 polymer ?
#
loop_
_entity_poly.entity_id
_entity_poly.type
_entity_poly.pdbx_seq_one_letter_code
_entity_poly.pdbx_strand_id
1 'polypeptide(L)' 'MHPSQDYCHIAFDVSEENFEPVTKKLREAHVVEWKQNRSEGLSLYLLDPDGHKLEIHSGSLQSRLESLKSKPYQGLVWL' A
#
# COMPACT_ATOMS: atom_id res chain seq x y z
N MET A 1 -13.58 15.11 -15.01
CA MET A 1 -13.44 15.27 -13.54
C MET A 1 -12.06 14.76 -13.20
N HIS A 2 -11.19 15.59 -12.63
CA HIS A 2 -9.87 15.12 -12.21
C HIS A 2 -10.02 14.38 -10.87
N PRO A 3 -9.37 13.21 -10.68
CA PRO A 3 -9.35 12.56 -9.38
C PRO A 3 -8.69 13.49 -8.36
N SER A 4 -9.30 13.61 -7.18
CA SER A 4 -8.81 14.49 -6.12
C SER A 4 -7.38 14.10 -5.73
N GLN A 5 -6.51 15.09 -5.52
CA GLN A 5 -5.12 14.86 -5.11
C GLN A 5 -4.99 14.36 -3.66
N ASP A 6 -6.11 14.21 -2.95
CA ASP A 6 -6.19 13.70 -1.59
C ASP A 6 -5.57 12.30 -1.46
N TYR A 7 -5.17 11.95 -0.24
CA TYR A 7 -4.55 10.66 0.07
C TYR A 7 -5.54 9.48 0.02
N CYS A 8 -6.73 9.68 -0.54
CA CYS A 8 -7.72 8.62 -0.74
C CYS A 8 -7.17 7.63 -1.78
N HIS A 9 -6.94 6.40 -1.35
CA HIS A 9 -6.49 5.30 -2.20
C HIS A 9 -7.23 4.03 -1.80
N ILE A 10 -7.38 3.13 -2.76
CA ILE A 10 -7.97 1.80 -2.52
C ILE A 10 -6.82 0.82 -2.38
N ALA A 11 -6.73 0.17 -1.21
CA ALA A 11 -5.76 -0.89 -0.96
C ALA A 11 -6.38 -2.26 -1.24
N PHE A 12 -5.70 -3.06 -2.05
CA PHE A 12 -6.01 -4.46 -2.29
C PHE A 12 -5.09 -5.33 -1.45
N ASP A 13 -5.70 -6.28 -0.74
CA ASP A 13 -4.97 -7.28 0.02
C ASP A 13 -4.41 -8.35 -0.92
N VAL A 14 -3.15 -8.71 -0.73
CA VAL A 14 -2.49 -9.83 -1.39
C VAL A 14 -1.70 -10.62 -0.37
N SER A 15 -1.64 -11.94 -0.52
CA SER A 15 -0.75 -12.75 0.30
C SER A 15 0.71 -12.43 -0.01
N GLU A 16 1.58 -12.57 0.99
CA GLU A 16 3.01 -12.23 0.88
C GLU A 16 3.71 -13.01 -0.24
N GLU A 17 3.36 -14.29 -0.39
CA GLU A 17 3.83 -15.15 -1.49
C GLU A 17 3.45 -14.63 -2.88
N ASN A 18 2.33 -13.91 -2.99
CA ASN A 18 1.80 -13.39 -4.25
C ASN A 18 2.17 -11.92 -4.48
N PHE A 19 2.74 -11.23 -3.49
CA PHE A 19 3.13 -9.83 -3.63
C PHE A 19 4.19 -9.64 -4.73
N GLU A 20 5.30 -10.39 -4.66
CA GLU A 20 6.38 -10.31 -5.65
C GLU A 20 5.90 -10.61 -7.09
N PRO A 21 5.20 -11.72 -7.37
CA PRO A 21 4.73 -12.00 -8.74
C PRO A 21 3.70 -10.98 -9.23
N VAL A 22 2.83 -10.45 -8.37
CA VAL A 22 1.87 -9.41 -8.75
C VAL A 22 2.57 -8.09 -9.07
N THR A 23 3.48 -7.64 -8.20
CA THR A 23 4.24 -6.39 -8.42
C THR A 23 5.10 -6.47 -9.68
N LYS A 24 5.72 -7.62 -9.94
CA LYS A 24 6.48 -7.87 -11.16
C LYS A 24 5.59 -7.77 -12.39
N LYS A 25 4.43 -8.42 -12.39
CA LYS A 25 3.46 -8.36 -13.49
C LYS A 25 2.97 -6.93 -13.75
N LEU A 26 2.76 -6.12 -12.70
CA LEU A 26 2.37 -4.72 -12.82
C LEU A 26 3.48 -3.85 -13.43
N ARG A 27 4.74 -4.09 -13.06
CA ARG A 27 5.90 -3.42 -13.65
C ARG A 27 6.10 -3.80 -15.12
N GLU A 28 5.94 -5.08 -15.45
CA GLU A 28 5.99 -5.58 -16.83
C GLU A 28 4.84 -4.99 -17.68
N ALA A 29 3.68 -4.77 -17.07
CA ALA A 29 2.56 -4.06 -17.69
C ALA A 29 2.76 -2.53 -17.77
N HIS A 30 3.93 -2.00 -17.36
CA HIS A 30 4.28 -0.58 -17.38
C HIS A 30 3.29 0.31 -16.60
N VAL A 31 2.72 -0.22 -15.51
CA VAL A 31 1.84 0.55 -14.63
C VAL A 31 2.66 1.61 -13.88
N VAL A 32 2.11 2.82 -13.78
CA VAL A 32 2.80 3.96 -13.16
C VAL A 32 2.79 3.83 -11.63
N GLU A 33 3.96 3.70 -11.03
CA GLU A 33 4.13 3.76 -9.57
C GLU A 33 4.21 5.24 -9.11
N TRP A 34 3.27 5.69 -8.27
CA TRP A 34 3.23 7.10 -7.83
C TRP A 34 3.88 7.34 -6.47
N LYS A 35 4.17 6.28 -5.71
CA LYS A 35 4.77 6.40 -4.39
C LYS A 35 5.64 5.19 -4.04
N GLN A 36 6.83 5.47 -3.50
CA GLN A 36 7.65 4.44 -2.87
C GLN A 36 7.16 4.14 -1.45
N ASN A 37 7.00 2.87 -1.14
CA ASN A 37 6.64 2.43 0.19
C ASN A 37 7.76 2.77 1.19
N ARG A 38 7.37 3.40 2.31
CA ARG A 38 8.23 3.70 3.45
C ARG A 38 7.65 3.16 4.77
N SER A 39 6.51 2.49 4.69
CA SER A 39 5.80 1.92 5.84
C SER A 39 6.25 0.47 6.05
N GLU A 40 5.98 -0.06 7.23
CA GLU A 40 6.24 -1.45 7.54
C GLU A 40 5.13 -2.33 6.93
N GLY A 41 5.56 -3.44 6.29
CA GLY A 41 4.76 -4.23 5.35
C GLY A 41 5.15 -4.01 3.88
N LEU A 42 4.75 -4.94 3.03
CA LEU A 42 4.98 -4.87 1.59
C LEU A 42 3.82 -4.10 0.95
N SER A 43 4.08 -2.87 0.51
CA SER A 43 3.13 -2.06 -0.25
C SER A 43 3.70 -1.63 -1.59
N LEU A 44 2.86 -1.61 -2.62
CA LEU A 44 3.13 -1.03 -3.93
C LEU A 44 2.03 -0.03 -4.25
N TYR A 45 2.39 1.22 -4.54
CA TYR A 45 1.45 2.27 -4.88
C TYR A 45 1.45 2.53 -6.38
N LEU A 46 0.31 2.35 -7.03
CA LEU A 46 0.14 2.46 -8.48
C LEU A 46 -1.04 3.36 -8.87
N LEU A 47 -1.00 3.88 -10.09
CA LEU A 47 -2.10 4.62 -10.70
C LEU A 47 -2.81 3.75 -11.73
N ASP A 48 -4.14 3.80 -11.72
CA ASP A 48 -4.92 3.26 -12.83
C ASP A 48 -4.88 4.23 -14.05
N PRO A 49 -5.37 3.80 -15.23
CA PRO A 49 -5.41 4.66 -16.41
C PRO A 49 -6.23 5.95 -16.24
N ASP A 50 -7.19 5.96 -15.32
CA ASP A 50 -8.03 7.12 -14.97
C ASP A 50 -7.35 8.06 -13.95
N GLY A 51 -6.20 7.65 -13.38
CA GLY A 51 -5.44 8.39 -12.38
C GLY A 51 -5.88 8.14 -10.94
N HIS A 52 -6.69 7.11 -10.68
CA HIS A 52 -7.02 6.66 -9.33
C HIS A 52 -5.80 6.03 -8.65
N LYS A 53 -5.66 6.34 -7.36
CA LYS A 53 -4.58 5.83 -6.52
C LYS A 53 -4.97 4.46 -5.98
N LEU A 54 -4.21 3.45 -6.37
CA LEU A 54 -4.34 2.08 -5.90
C LEU A 54 -3.10 1.70 -5.09
N GLU A 55 -3.29 0.81 -4.12
CA GLU A 55 -2.23 0.19 -3.34
C GLU A 55 -2.40 -1.33 -3.40
N ILE A 56 -1.34 -2.07 -3.69
CA ILE A 56 -1.27 -3.50 -3.37
C ILE A 56 -0.55 -3.60 -2.04
N HIS A 57 -1.21 -4.14 -1.03
CA HIS A 57 -0.64 -4.32 0.29
C HIS A 57 -0.65 -5.80 0.66
N SER A 58 0.50 -6.30 1.12
CA SER A 58 0.62 -7.57 1.80
C SER A 58 0.90 -7.33 3.26
N GLY A 59 -0.11 -7.59 4.08
CA GLY A 59 -0.08 -7.42 5.52
C GLY A 59 -1.49 -7.31 6.08
N SER A 60 -1.68 -7.81 7.30
CA SER A 60 -2.97 -7.69 7.99
C SER A 60 -2.98 -6.47 8.91
N LEU A 61 -4.19 -5.98 9.24
CA LEU A 61 -4.36 -5.00 10.31
C LEU A 61 -3.69 -5.48 11.62
N GLN A 62 -3.72 -6.79 11.89
CA GLN A 62 -3.09 -7.40 13.06
C GLN A 62 -1.58 -7.18 13.08
N SER A 63 -0.89 -7.47 11.97
CA SER A 63 0.55 -7.30 11.82
C SER A 63 0.95 -5.83 11.99
N ARG A 64 0.14 -4.92 11.42
CA ARG A 64 0.34 -3.48 11.56
C ARG A 64 0.20 -3.03 13.01
N LEU A 65 -0.79 -3.54 13.74
CA LEU A 65 -0.95 -3.26 15.17
C LEU A 65 0.22 -3.83 16.00
N GLU A 66 0.72 -5.02 15.68
CA GLU A 66 1.88 -5.60 16.37
C GLU A 66 3.14 -4.76 16.17
N SER A 67 3.39 -4.28 14.96
CA SER A 67 4.51 -3.38 14.71
C SER A 67 4.37 -2.04 15.42
N LEU A 68 3.16 -1.51 15.57
CA LEU A 68 2.92 -0.31 16.38
C LEU A 68 3.27 -0.51 17.85
N LYS A 69 3.32 -1.75 18.36
CA LYS A 69 3.87 -2.02 19.71
C LYS A 69 5.39 -1.82 19.75
N SER A 70 6.09 -2.11 18.66
CA SER A 70 7.55 -1.94 18.57
C SER A 70 7.99 -0.55 18.08
N LYS A 71 7.21 0.08 17.20
CA LYS A 71 7.44 1.41 16.62
C LYS A 71 6.14 2.21 16.63
N PRO A 72 5.73 2.74 17.78
CA PRO A 72 4.50 3.51 17.88
C PRO A 72 4.61 4.82 17.09
N TYR A 73 3.48 5.26 16.54
CA TYR A 73 3.37 6.63 16.04
C TYR A 73 3.43 7.63 17.19
N GLN A 74 3.88 8.84 16.88
CA GLN A 74 3.92 9.92 17.85
C GLN A 74 2.48 10.26 18.29
N GLY A 75 2.16 10.01 19.57
CA GLY A 75 0.82 10.20 20.13
C GLY A 75 -0.11 8.99 20.07
N LEU A 76 0.38 7.79 19.78
CA LEU A 76 -0.43 6.57 19.83
C LEU A 76 -0.93 6.30 21.27
N VAL A 77 -2.24 6.24 21.45
CA VAL A 77 -2.91 5.82 22.69
C VAL A 77 -3.48 4.42 22.48
N TRP A 78 -3.05 3.47 23.30
CA TRP A 78 -3.68 2.15 23.40
C TRP A 78 -4.84 2.26 24.40
N LEU A 79 -6.07 2.00 23.95
CA LEU A 79 -7.27 1.95 24.80
C LEU A 79 -7.48 0.55 25.38
#